data_AF-A0A1L6BSS7-F1
#
_entry.id   AF-A0A1L6BSS7-F1
#
_cell.length_a   1.000
_cell.length_b   1.000
_cell.length_c   1.000
_cell.angle_alpha   90.00
_cell.angle_beta   90.00
_cell.angle_gamma   90.00
#
_symmetry.space_group_name_H-M   'P 1'
#
loop_
_entity.id
_entity.type
_entity.pdbx_description
1 polymer ?
#
loop_
_entity_poly.entity_id
_entity_poly.type
_entity_poly.pdbx_seq_one_letter_code
_entity_poly.pdbx_strand_id
1 'polypeptide(L)' 'MAVPKKRTSRSKKRIRQNIWKRKGYSSALKALSLGKSVFTGKSKSFATRK' A
#
# COMPACT_ATOMS: atom_id res chain seq x y z
N MET A 1 -22.76 4.25 -25.85
CA MET A 1 -21.61 4.02 -24.92
C MET A 1 -20.48 3.37 -25.68
N ALA A 2 -19.22 3.73 -25.42
CA ALA A 2 -18.08 3.12 -26.09
C ALA A 2 -17.84 1.69 -25.54
N VAL A 3 -17.68 0.72 -26.46
CA VAL A 3 -17.45 -0.70 -26.12
C VAL A 3 -16.05 -1.11 -26.58
N PRO A 4 -15.27 -1.86 -25.77
CA PRO A 4 -13.95 -2.31 -26.18
C PRO A 4 -14.03 -3.29 -27.35
N LYS A 5 -13.36 -2.96 -28.47
CA LYS A 5 -13.34 -3.81 -29.67
C LYS A 5 -12.60 -5.13 -29.47
N LYS A 6 -11.60 -5.17 -28.57
CA LYS A 6 -10.77 -6.33 -28.26
C LYS A 6 -10.48 -6.40 -26.77
N ARG A 7 -10.26 -7.62 -26.27
CA ARG A 7 -9.84 -7.84 -24.88
C ARG A 7 -8.43 -7.30 -24.64
N THR A 8 -8.18 -6.87 -23.42
CA THR A 8 -6.82 -6.48 -22.99
C THR A 8 -5.93 -7.72 -22.91
N SER A 9 -4.66 -7.59 -23.30
CA SER A 9 -3.70 -8.69 -23.16
C SER A 9 -3.43 -8.99 -21.69
N ARG A 10 -3.02 -10.23 -21.40
CA ARG A 10 -2.74 -10.69 -20.02
C ARG A 10 -1.67 -9.82 -19.36
N SER A 11 -0.63 -9.42 -20.11
CA SER A 11 0.43 -8.53 -19.63
C SER A 11 -0.12 -7.15 -19.24
N LYS A 12 -0.88 -6.49 -20.12
CA LYS A 12 -1.47 -5.17 -19.85
C LYS A 12 -2.42 -5.18 -18.64
N LYS A 13 -3.20 -6.26 -18.46
CA LYS A 13 -4.05 -6.45 -17.27
C LYS A 13 -3.21 -6.53 -15.98
N ARG A 14 -2.14 -7.33 -15.97
CA ARG A 14 -1.26 -7.49 -14.80
C ARG A 14 -0.55 -6.20 -14.42
N ILE A 15 -0.04 -5.44 -15.39
CA ILE A 15 0.63 -4.15 -15.12
C ILE A 15 -0.32 -3.19 -14.37
N ARG A 16 -1.57 -3.06 -14.83
CA ARG A 16 -2.56 -2.20 -14.15
C ARG A 16 -2.87 -2.67 -12.73
N GLN A 17 -2.99 -3.99 -12.52
CA GLN A 17 -3.20 -4.55 -11.18
C GLN A 17 -1.99 -4.30 -10.26
N ASN A 18 -0.77 -4.43 -10.77
CA ASN A 18 0.44 -4.18 -10.00
C ASN A 18 0.58 -2.70 -9.60
N ILE A 19 0.22 -1.77 -10.49
CA ILE A 19 0.17 -0.34 -10.15
C ILE A 19 -0.81 -0.09 -9.01
N TRP A 20 -1.99 -0.71 -9.04
CA TRP A 20 -2.97 -0.58 -7.95
C TRP A 20 -2.45 -1.18 -6.63
N LYS A 21 -1.87 -2.38 -6.66
CA LYS A 21 -1.26 -3.02 -5.48
C LYS A 21 -0.08 -2.24 -4.89
N ARG A 22 0.73 -1.59 -5.73
CA ARG A 22 1.88 -0.79 -5.31
C ARG A 22 1.49 0.41 -4.45
N LYS A 23 0.28 0.94 -4.59
CA LYS A 23 -0.20 2.06 -3.76
C LYS A 23 -0.20 1.72 -2.26
N GLY A 24 -0.48 0.47 -1.89
CA GLY A 24 -0.46 0.04 -0.48
C GLY A 24 0.94 -0.10 0.12
N TYR A 25 1.98 -0.20 -0.72
CA TYR A 25 3.35 -0.41 -0.27
C TYR A 25 3.87 0.74 0.59
N SER A 26 3.61 1.99 0.20
CA SER A 26 4.04 3.16 0.98
C SER A 26 3.37 3.21 2.36
N SER A 27 2.07 2.90 2.43
CA SER A 27 1.35 2.81 3.70
C SER A 27 1.90 1.71 4.59
N ALA A 28 2.22 0.53 4.02
CA ALA A 28 2.81 -0.58 4.77
C ALA A 28 4.19 -0.22 5.34
N LEU A 29 5.05 0.45 4.57
CA LEU A 29 6.36 0.91 5.06
C LEU A 29 6.24 1.89 6.23
N LYS A 30 5.33 2.87 6.11
CA LYS A 30 5.05 3.83 7.19
C LYS A 30 4.51 3.14 8.44
N ALA A 31 3.56 2.22 8.27
CA ALA A 31 2.98 1.45 9.37
C ALA A 31 4.03 0.59 10.09
N LEU A 32 4.93 -0.07 9.35
CA LEU A 32 6.00 -0.88 9.93
C LEU A 32 7.00 -0.02 10.73
N SER A 33 7.41 1.13 10.16
CA SER A 33 8.30 2.08 10.85
C SER A 33 7.65 2.60 12.14
N LEU A 34 6.37 2.96 12.07
CA LEU A 34 5.61 3.44 13.21
C LEU A 34 5.48 2.37 14.30
N GLY A 35 5.12 1.14 13.94
CA GLY A 35 5.00 0.02 14.87
C GLY A 35 6.30 -0.28 15.62
N LYS A 36 7.44 -0.26 14.91
CA LYS A 36 8.76 -0.38 15.54
C LYS A 36 9.04 0.75 16.53
N SER A 37 8.72 2.00 16.16
CA SER A 37 8.92 3.15 17.04
C SER A 37 8.12 3.03 18.33
N VAL A 38 6.85 2.64 18.22
CA VAL A 38 5.95 2.41 19.36
C VAL A 38 6.45 1.26 20.24
N PHE A 39 6.86 0.14 19.64
CA PHE A 39 7.32 -1.04 20.37
C PHE A 39 8.50 -0.76 21.31
N THR A 40 9.42 0.11 20.92
CA THR A 40 10.57 0.45 21.77
C THR A 40 10.23 1.31 23.00
N GLY A 41 9.06 1.95 23.03
CA GLY A 41 8.63 2.81 24.15
C GLY A 41 9.48 4.07 24.40
N LYS A 42 10.50 4.34 23.57
CA LYS A 42 11.41 5.49 23.71
C LYS A 42 10.80 6.79 23.21
N SER A 43 9.85 6.69 22.28
CA SER A 43 9.20 7.84 21.63
C SER A 43 8.11 8.43 22.54
N LYS A 44 8.37 9.60 23.14
CA LYS A 44 7.41 10.31 24.01
C LYS A 44 6.29 11.03 23.24
N SER A 45 6.40 11.14 21.93
CA SER A 45 5.45 11.85 21.06
C SER A 45 4.21 11.01 20.69
N PHE A 46 4.30 9.69 20.77
CA PHE A 46 3.19 8.80 20.43
C PHE A 46 2.49 8.33 21.71
N ALA A 47 1.31 8.89 21.98
CA ALA A 47 0.45 8.42 23.07
C ALA A 47 -0.28 7.15 22.61
N THR A 48 0.18 5.99 23.07
CA THR A 48 -0.58 4.74 22.94
C THR A 48 -1.27 4.46 24.27
N ARG A 49 -2.59 4.25 24.23
CA ARG A 49 -3.31 3.75 25.41
C ARG A 49 -2.86 2.31 25.63
N LYS A 50 -2.32 2.03 26.81
CA LYS A 50 -2.05 0.67 27.29
C LYS A 50 -3.35 -0.08 27.51
#